data_AF-A0A915JZL2-F1
#
_entry.id   AF-A0A915JZL2-F1
#
_cell.length_a   1.000
_cell.length_b   1.000
_cell.length_c   1.000
_cell.angle_alpha   90.00
_cell.angle_beta   90.00
_cell.angle_gamma   90.00
#
_symmetry.space_group_name_H-M   'P 1'
#
loop_
_entity.id
_entity.type
_entity.pdbx_description
1 polymer ?
#
loop_
_entity_poly.entity_id
_entity_poly.type
_entity_poly.pdbx_seq_one_letter_code
_entity_poly.pdbx_strand_id
1 'polypeptide(L)'
;MRSDAYGENEKEILTIEFAAKTYAFDHGDQERIRLKIMRRGCLRKTALFRCCTLSGTAKKNEHFLPKLETLFFNRNETEKFVTVDLMGGPASPWSAHDSFQVRLELDSSHADDPRTQVGKCCTAKVTFEPANSENKDSVINFK
;
A
#
# COMPACT_ATOMS: atom_id res chain seq x y z
N MET A 1 -27.07 11.70 -31.98
CA MET A 1 -26.66 11.08 -30.70
C MET A 1 -25.61 10.02 -31.03
N ARG A 2 -24.34 10.23 -30.66
CA ARG A 2 -23.22 9.30 -30.94
C ARG A 2 -22.59 8.83 -29.62
N SER A 3 -23.04 7.66 -29.20
CA SER A 3 -22.29 6.52 -28.64
C SER A 3 -20.98 6.79 -27.86
N ASP A 4 -21.10 6.81 -26.54
CA ASP A 4 -20.40 6.08 -25.44
C ASP A 4 -19.15 5.20 -25.71
N ALA A 5 -18.28 5.50 -26.67
CA ALA A 5 -17.11 4.67 -26.99
C ALA A 5 -15.91 4.79 -26.00
N TYR A 6 -16.02 5.54 -24.91
CA TYR A 6 -14.92 5.73 -23.95
C TYR A 6 -14.94 4.76 -22.75
N GLY A 7 -16.04 4.05 -22.51
CA GLY A 7 -16.19 3.22 -21.30
C GLY A 7 -15.71 1.77 -21.41
N GLU A 8 -15.50 1.24 -22.62
CA GLU A 8 -15.15 -0.19 -22.81
C GLU A 8 -13.64 -0.47 -22.71
N ASN A 9 -12.78 0.47 -23.14
CA ASN A 9 -11.33 0.27 -23.13
C ASN A 9 -10.72 0.16 -21.71
N GLU A 10 -11.31 0.80 -20.70
CA GLU A 10 -10.81 0.73 -19.31
C GLU A 10 -10.95 -0.67 -18.70
N LYS A 11 -11.91 -1.48 -19.17
CA LYS A 11 -12.09 -2.87 -18.69
C LYS A 11 -11.01 -3.82 -19.23
N GLU A 12 -10.29 -3.43 -20.28
CA GLU A 12 -9.20 -4.22 -20.85
C GLU A 12 -7.83 -3.91 -20.24
N ILE A 13 -7.68 -2.76 -19.58
CA ILE A 13 -6.41 -2.37 -18.95
C ILE A 13 -6.32 -2.99 -17.57
N LEU A 14 -5.33 -3.86 -17.37
CA LEU A 14 -4.99 -4.40 -16.07
C LEU A 14 -4.33 -3.31 -15.23
N THR A 15 -4.97 -2.92 -14.13
CA THR A 15 -4.44 -1.90 -13.22
C THR A 15 -4.13 -2.52 -11.86
N ILE A 16 -2.93 -2.27 -11.35
CA ILE A 16 -2.47 -2.73 -10.03
C ILE A 16 -2.26 -1.53 -9.12
N GLU A 17 -2.86 -1.53 -7.93
CA GLU A 17 -2.75 -0.40 -6.99
C GLU A 17 -2.96 -0.84 -5.54
N PHE A 18 -2.52 -0.03 -4.58
CA PHE A 18 -2.91 -0.22 -3.18
C PHE A 18 -4.39 0.10 -2.98
N ALA A 19 -5.02 -0.61 -2.05
CA ALA A 19 -6.40 -0.35 -1.65
C ALA A 19 -6.57 1.00 -0.95
N ALA A 20 -5.51 1.53 -0.33
CA ALA A 20 -5.48 2.83 0.33
C ALA A 20 -4.15 3.55 0.07
N LYS A 21 -4.16 4.89 0.14
CA LYS A 21 -2.94 5.72 0.07
C LYS A 21 -2.18 5.78 1.38
N THR A 22 -2.87 5.61 2.49
CA THR A 22 -2.30 5.70 3.83
C THR A 22 -2.74 4.49 4.64
N TYR A 23 -1.79 3.91 5.37
CA TYR A 23 -2.01 2.88 6.36
C TYR A 23 -1.43 3.40 7.68
N ALA A 24 -2.24 3.39 8.73
CA ALA A 24 -1.80 3.73 10.06
C ALA A 24 -1.64 2.46 10.90
N PHE A 25 -0.73 2.49 11.84
CA PHE A 25 -0.63 1.49 12.90
C PHE A 25 -0.32 2.18 14.22
N ASP A 26 -0.84 1.63 15.31
CA ASP A 26 -0.44 1.99 16.65
C ASP A 26 0.53 0.94 17.22
N HIS A 27 1.22 1.32 18.29
CA HIS A 27 2.05 0.41 19.07
C HIS A 27 1.22 -0.10 20.23
N GLY A 28 0.47 -1.17 19.96
CA GLY A 28 0.19 -2.23 20.93
C GLY A 28 1.25 -3.33 20.80
N ASP A 29 0.87 -4.46 20.19
CA ASP A 29 1.71 -5.65 19.94
C ASP A 29 1.98 -5.90 18.44
N GLN A 30 1.77 -4.90 17.58
CA GLN A 30 1.80 -5.11 16.13
C GLN A 30 3.25 -5.16 15.59
N GLU A 31 3.75 -6.37 15.35
CA GLU A 31 5.08 -6.60 14.75
C GLU A 31 5.09 -6.49 13.23
N ARG A 32 3.92 -6.45 12.58
CA ARG A 32 3.81 -6.45 11.11
C ARG A 32 2.61 -5.65 10.65
N ILE A 33 2.76 -4.94 9.54
CA ILE A 33 1.66 -4.27 8.86
C ILE A 33 1.36 -4.93 7.52
N ARG A 34 0.07 -5.12 7.21
CA ARG A 34 -0.42 -5.71 5.96
C ARG A 34 -1.04 -4.64 5.07
N LEU A 35 -0.49 -4.47 3.88
CA LEU A 35 -1.03 -3.57 2.87
C LEU A 35 -1.73 -4.39 1.79
N LYS A 36 -2.99 -4.05 1.53
CA LYS A 36 -3.81 -4.69 0.49
C LYS A 36 -3.52 -4.08 -0.87
N ILE A 37 -3.27 -4.93 -1.85
CA ILE A 37 -3.03 -4.59 -3.25
C ILE A 37 -4.21 -5.14 -4.06
N MET A 38 -4.77 -4.29 -4.91
CA MET A 38 -5.93 -4.57 -5.75
C MET A 38 -5.51 -4.66 -7.21
N ARG A 39 -6.11 -5.62 -7.92
CA ARG A 39 -6.12 -5.69 -9.37
C ARG A 39 -7.50 -5.29 -9.89
N ARG A 40 -7.54 -4.36 -10.85
CA ARG A 40 -8.74 -3.92 -11.55
C ARG A 40 -8.62 -4.12 -13.07
N GLY A 41 -9.75 -4.06 -13.76
CA GLY A 41 -9.83 -4.21 -15.22
C GLY A 41 -9.64 -5.66 -15.66
N CYS A 42 -8.71 -5.92 -16.58
CA CYS A 42 -8.57 -7.24 -17.18
C CYS A 42 -8.09 -8.30 -16.18
N LEU A 43 -8.87 -9.37 -16.02
CA LEU A 43 -8.58 -10.51 -15.12
C LEU A 43 -8.09 -11.79 -15.85
N ARG A 44 -8.09 -11.79 -17.19
CA ARG A 44 -7.84 -12.99 -18.01
C ARG A 44 -6.37 -13.41 -18.09
N LYS A 45 -5.45 -12.51 -17.74
CA LYS A 45 -3.99 -12.71 -17.80
C LYS A 45 -3.38 -12.81 -16.40
N THR A 46 -2.12 -13.18 -16.32
CA THR A 46 -1.30 -12.95 -15.12
C THR A 46 -0.70 -11.55 -15.16
N ALA A 47 -0.27 -11.04 -14.01
CA ALA A 47 0.46 -9.76 -13.92
C ALA A 47 1.58 -9.87 -12.90
N LEU A 48 2.82 -9.57 -13.29
CA LEU A 48 4.00 -9.59 -12.44
C LEU A 48 4.40 -8.15 -12.05
N PHE A 49 4.66 -7.92 -10.77
CA PHE A 49 5.00 -6.60 -10.25
C PHE A 49 5.88 -6.74 -9.00
N ARG A 50 6.53 -5.64 -8.62
CA ARG A 50 7.41 -5.55 -7.46
C ARG A 50 6.83 -4.62 -6.40
N CYS A 51 7.07 -4.97 -5.15
CA CYS A 51 6.84 -4.12 -3.99
C CYS A 51 8.19 -3.77 -3.37
N CYS A 52 8.46 -2.49 -3.16
CA CYS A 52 9.67 -2.03 -2.47
C CYS A 52 9.33 -1.04 -1.34
N THR A 53 10.03 -1.17 -0.21
CA THR A 53 9.95 -0.19 0.88
C THR A 53 10.94 0.94 0.68
N LEU A 54 10.53 2.17 0.94
CA LEU A 54 11.35 3.38 0.90
C LEU A 54 11.27 4.07 2.26
N SER A 55 12.42 4.48 2.81
CA SER A 55 12.47 5.22 4.07
C SER A 55 11.84 6.60 3.92
N GLY A 56 11.13 7.04 4.95
CA GLY A 56 10.67 8.42 5.11
C GLY A 56 11.38 9.03 6.32
N THR A 57 10.62 9.47 7.32
CA THR A 57 11.18 9.77 8.64
C THR A 57 11.57 8.49 9.39
N ALA A 58 10.80 7.41 9.19
CA ALA A 58 11.14 6.07 9.65
C ALA A 58 12.23 5.47 8.75
N LYS A 59 13.25 4.88 9.38
CA LYS A 59 14.46 4.35 8.72
C LYS A 59 14.44 2.83 8.62
N LYS A 60 14.89 2.30 7.48
CA LYS A 60 15.11 0.86 7.28
C LYS A 60 16.12 0.30 8.30
N ASN A 61 15.92 -0.94 8.74
CA ASN A 61 16.72 -1.64 9.75
C ASN A 61 16.76 -0.98 11.14
N GLU A 62 15.91 0.01 11.38
CA GLU A 62 15.75 0.68 12.68
C GLU A 62 14.28 0.68 13.08
N HIS A 63 13.40 1.03 12.13
CA HIS A 63 11.95 1.09 12.33
C HIS A 63 11.23 -0.08 11.65
N PHE A 64 11.72 -0.53 10.49
CA PHE A 64 11.13 -1.61 9.70
C PHE A 64 12.21 -2.40 8.95
N LEU A 65 11.92 -3.65 8.61
CA LEU A 65 12.78 -4.45 7.73
C LEU A 65 12.55 -4.07 6.26
N PRO A 66 13.63 -3.75 5.51
CA PRO A 66 13.49 -3.40 4.10
C PRO A 66 12.96 -4.60 3.31
N LYS A 67 12.00 -4.32 2.43
CA LYS A 67 11.38 -5.33 1.58
C LYS A 67 11.56 -4.96 0.11
N LEU A 68 11.97 -5.96 -0.67
CA LEU A 68 11.95 -5.97 -2.13
C LEU A 68 11.39 -7.34 -2.54
N GLU A 69 10.12 -7.38 -2.93
CA GLU A 69 9.38 -8.62 -3.17
C GLU A 69 8.72 -8.58 -4.54
N THR A 70 8.90 -9.63 -5.34
CA THR A 70 8.18 -9.81 -6.61
C THR A 70 6.91 -10.62 -6.34
N LEU A 71 5.77 -10.10 -6.76
CA LEU A 71 4.44 -10.71 -6.63
C LEU A 71 3.80 -10.87 -8.01
N PHE A 72 2.90 -11.85 -8.16
CA PHE A 72 2.13 -11.99 -9.39
C PHE A 72 0.67 -12.33 -9.16
N PHE A 73 -0.24 -11.60 -9.80
CA PHE A 73 -1.64 -11.98 -9.85
C PHE A 73 -1.84 -13.16 -10.80
N ASN A 74 -2.49 -14.21 -10.31
CA ASN A 74 -3.02 -15.27 -11.15
C ASN A 74 -4.23 -14.78 -11.95
N ARG A 75 -4.66 -15.58 -12.94
CA ARG A 75 -5.93 -15.31 -13.63
C ARG A 75 -7.06 -15.27 -12.61
N ASN A 76 -7.96 -14.30 -12.74
CA ASN A 76 -9.09 -14.05 -11.84
C ASN A 76 -8.74 -13.68 -10.38
N GLU A 77 -7.47 -13.61 -10.00
CA GLU A 77 -7.06 -13.11 -8.69
C GLU A 77 -7.18 -11.58 -8.68
N THR A 78 -7.93 -11.04 -7.72
CA THR A 78 -8.24 -9.60 -7.63
C THR A 78 -7.52 -8.90 -6.48
N GLU A 79 -6.99 -9.66 -5.51
CA GLU A 79 -6.40 -9.11 -4.30
C GLU A 79 -5.12 -9.83 -3.90
N LYS A 80 -4.15 -9.08 -3.37
CA LYS A 80 -2.95 -9.58 -2.71
C LYS A 80 -2.64 -8.76 -1.48
N PHE A 81 -1.74 -9.28 -0.65
CA PHE A 81 -1.20 -8.57 0.49
C PHE A 81 0.31 -8.55 0.44
N VAL A 82 0.89 -7.39 0.72
CA VAL A 82 2.30 -7.29 1.10
C VAL A 82 2.37 -7.05 2.60
N THR A 83 3.19 -7.83 3.30
CA THR A 83 3.40 -7.68 4.75
C THR A 83 4.78 -7.08 4.97
N VAL A 84 4.88 -6.02 5.77
CA VAL A 84 6.16 -5.42 6.18
C VAL A 84 6.35 -5.65 7.67
N ASP A 85 7.51 -6.18 8.04
CA ASP A 85 7.88 -6.39 9.44
C ASP A 85 8.33 -5.05 10.06
N LEU A 86 7.73 -4.72 11.18
CA LEU A 86 7.98 -3.53 11.99
C LEU A 86 8.91 -3.92 13.14
N MET A 87 9.91 -3.09 13.40
CA MET A 87 10.78 -3.25 14.56
C MET A 87 10.09 -2.68 15.79
N GLY A 88 9.39 -3.55 16.52
CA GLY A 88 8.66 -3.21 17.74
C GLY A 88 9.42 -3.58 19.02
N GLY A 89 8.94 -3.05 20.16
CA GLY A 89 9.43 -3.35 21.51
C GLY A 89 9.47 -2.13 22.42
N PRO A 90 9.68 -2.31 23.73
CA PRO A 90 9.72 -1.20 24.70
C PRO A 90 10.86 -0.19 24.48
N ALA A 91 11.87 -0.56 23.69
CA ALA A 91 12.98 0.32 23.28
C ALA A 91 12.85 0.80 21.81
N SER A 92 11.65 0.71 21.23
CA SER A 92 11.45 1.00 19.82
C SER A 92 11.66 2.50 19.50
N PRO A 93 12.30 2.84 18.37
CA PRO A 93 12.63 4.23 18.03
C PRO A 93 11.49 5.04 17.41
N TRP A 94 10.30 4.45 17.21
CA TRP A 94 9.18 5.13 16.56
C TRP A 94 8.71 6.37 17.32
N SER A 95 8.67 7.50 16.62
CA SER A 95 8.11 8.76 17.09
C SER A 95 6.77 9.04 16.42
N ALA A 96 5.85 9.75 17.09
CA ALA A 96 4.54 10.07 16.55
C ALA A 96 4.63 10.63 15.11
N HIS A 97 3.82 10.08 14.21
CA HIS A 97 3.78 10.41 12.78
C HIS A 97 5.00 9.95 11.96
N ASP A 98 5.88 9.12 12.54
CA ASP A 98 6.94 8.51 11.78
C ASP A 98 6.39 7.68 10.64
N SER A 99 7.04 7.77 9.48
CA SER A 99 6.50 7.16 8.29
C SER A 99 7.54 6.65 7.32
N PHE A 100 7.16 5.61 6.60
CA PHE A 100 7.86 5.07 5.43
C PHE A 100 6.85 4.84 4.30
N GLN A 101 7.35 4.47 3.14
CA GLN A 101 6.53 4.21 1.97
C GLN A 101 6.71 2.79 1.47
N VAL A 102 5.65 2.23 0.86
CA VAL A 102 5.72 1.03 0.05
C VAL A 102 5.27 1.39 -1.35
N ARG A 103 6.06 1.03 -2.36
CA ARG A 103 5.82 1.40 -3.75
C ARG A 103 5.66 0.15 -4.62
N LEU A 104 4.72 0.23 -5.56
CA LEU A 104 4.48 -0.74 -6.60
C LEU A 104 5.22 -0.33 -7.87
N GLU A 105 5.88 -1.29 -8.50
CA GLU A 105 6.56 -1.13 -9.78
C GLU A 105 6.20 -2.31 -10.68
N LEU A 106 5.97 -2.05 -11.98
CA LEU A 106 5.85 -3.17 -12.92
C LEU A 106 7.21 -3.85 -13.06
N ASP A 107 7.18 -5.17 -13.19
CA ASP A 107 8.38 -5.87 -13.62
C ASP A 107 8.74 -5.48 -15.06
N SER A 108 10.03 -5.47 -15.39
CA SER A 108 10.50 -5.08 -16.72
C SER A 108 9.91 -5.91 -17.86
N SER A 109 9.47 -7.15 -17.59
CA SER A 109 8.76 -7.99 -18.57
C SER A 109 7.38 -7.46 -18.95
N HIS A 110 6.78 -6.60 -18.13
CA HIS A 110 5.46 -6.00 -18.35
C HIS A 110 5.47 -4.47 -18.44
N ALA A 111 6.63 -3.83 -18.22
CA ALA A 111 6.76 -2.38 -18.24
C ALA A 111 6.36 -1.75 -19.60
N ASP A 112 6.53 -2.50 -20.69
CA ASP A 112 6.21 -2.06 -22.06
C ASP A 112 4.84 -2.55 -22.56
N ASP A 113 4.06 -3.32 -21.78
CA ASP A 113 2.70 -3.72 -22.18
C ASP A 113 1.73 -2.57 -21.87
N PRO A 114 1.21 -1.84 -22.88
CA PRO A 114 0.31 -0.69 -22.66
C PRO A 114 -1.02 -1.11 -22.02
N ARG A 115 -1.30 -2.42 -21.90
CA ARG A 115 -2.49 -2.96 -21.25
C ARG A 115 -2.26 -3.38 -19.80
N THR A 116 -1.07 -3.12 -19.26
CA THR A 116 -0.72 -3.35 -17.87
C THR A 116 -0.15 -2.06 -17.29
N GLN A 117 -0.73 -1.58 -16.19
CA GLN A 117 -0.29 -0.34 -15.56
C GLN A 117 -0.34 -0.43 -14.03
N VAL A 118 0.45 0.41 -13.37
CA VAL A 118 0.24 0.73 -11.96
C VAL A 118 -0.76 1.87 -11.86
N GLY A 119 -1.76 1.72 -11.00
CA GLY A 119 -2.80 2.72 -10.78
C GLY A 119 -2.29 3.95 -10.03
N LYS A 120 -3.18 4.93 -9.82
CA LYS A 120 -2.85 6.20 -9.14
C LYS A 120 -2.43 6.00 -7.69
N CYS A 121 -2.86 4.92 -7.05
CA CYS A 121 -2.43 4.52 -5.71
C CYS A 121 -1.24 3.53 -5.79
N CYS A 122 -0.17 3.90 -6.49
CA CYS A 122 1.04 3.08 -6.65
C CYS A 122 2.03 3.19 -5.48
N THR A 123 1.86 4.18 -4.62
CA THR A 123 2.68 4.39 -3.41
C THR A 123 1.75 4.53 -2.23
N ALA A 124 1.96 3.71 -1.20
CA ALA A 124 1.27 3.77 0.06
C ALA A 124 2.20 4.32 1.14
N LYS A 125 1.74 5.32 1.89
CA LYS A 125 2.40 5.82 3.09
C LYS A 125 1.98 4.96 4.28
N VAL A 126 2.94 4.46 5.04
CA VAL A 126 2.70 3.81 6.32
C VAL A 126 3.12 4.78 7.41
N THR A 127 2.22 5.08 8.36
CA THR A 127 2.45 6.06 9.42
C THR A 127 2.23 5.41 10.78
N PHE A 128 3.10 5.70 11.73
CA PHE A 128 2.90 5.39 13.13
C PHE A 128 2.00 6.45 13.78
N GLU A 129 0.86 6.02 14.32
CA GLU A 129 -0.11 6.85 15.03
C GLU A 129 -0.29 6.29 16.44
N PRO A 130 0.45 6.80 17.44
CA PRO A 130 0.28 6.33 18.81
C PRO A 130 -1.15 6.62 19.28
N ALA A 131 -1.76 5.69 20.02
CA ALA A 131 -3.15 5.73 20.46
C ALA A 131 -3.55 6.95 21.35
N ASN A 132 -2.65 7.92 21.55
CA ASN A 132 -2.88 9.06 22.43
C ASN A 132 -2.33 10.41 21.90
N SER A 133 -2.37 10.65 20.58
CA SER A 133 -2.23 12.03 20.07
C SER A 133 -3.53 12.81 20.27
N GLU A 134 -3.66 13.42 21.45
CA GLU A 134 -4.57 14.53 21.80
C GLU A 134 -5.88 14.67 21.01
N ASN A 135 -6.99 14.17 21.59
CA ASN A 135 -8.25 14.89 21.56
C ASN A 135 -8.59 15.32 23.00
N LYS A 136 -7.88 16.37 23.48
CA LYS A 136 -8.16 17.03 24.77
C LYS A 136 -9.06 18.26 24.64
N ASP A 137 -9.59 18.56 23.45
CA ASP A 137 -10.49 19.70 23.20
C ASP A 137 -11.92 19.29 22.80
N SER A 138 -12.43 18.18 23.32
CA SER A 138 -13.86 17.83 23.18
C SER A 138 -14.39 16.99 24.35
N VAL A 139 -14.00 17.31 25.59
CA VAL A 139 -14.82 16.91 26.75
C VAL A 139 -15.88 17.98 26.96
N ILE A 140 -16.97 17.89 26.20
CA ILE A 140 -18.21 18.57 26.57
C ILE A 140 -18.89 17.66 27.59
N ASN A 141 -18.63 17.88 28.88
CA ASN A 141 -19.42 17.29 29.95
C ASN A 141 -20.80 17.95 29.92
N PHE A 142 -21.83 17.22 29.50
CA PHE A 142 -23.20 17.61 29.81
C PHE A 142 -23.55 17.08 31.21
N LYS A 143 -23.87 18.02 32.10
CA LYS A 143 -24.58 17.74 33.36
C LYS A 143 -26.01 17.32 33.07
#